data_AF-A0A930N0G2-F1
#
_entry.id   AF-A0A930N0G2-F1
#
_cell.length_a   1.000
_cell.length_b   1.000
_cell.length_c   1.000
_cell.angle_alpha   90.00
_cell.angle_beta   90.00
_cell.angle_gamma   90.00
#
_symmetry.space_group_name_H-M   'P 1'
#
loop_
_entity.id
_entity.type
_entity.pdbx_description
1 polymer ?
#
loop_
_entity_poly.entity_id
_entity_poly.type
_entity_poly.pdbx_seq_one_letter_code
_entity_poly.pdbx_strand_id
1 'polypeptide(L)'
;MNDDFSIFWYNDEHAQGLFYDLLTRSEQGAYDDDFLMQLAAYREAAPASERADIFAAKYLLHHGDAENAAVCAERARARRPLNAEIWKLLASAYKALGRESDAAAMQGHLYGLYGAPLPSLDMESPSLTEALDRLSLAMGTCLNLPPATSRAYVENGELLFRPDIFVGEALPLTMPEGSASFWGGIYAENACLSDQSYVLTD
;
A
#
# COMPACT_ATOMS: atom_id res chain seq x y z
N MET A 1 -15.24 12.83 -39.42
CA MET A 1 -14.67 12.10 -38.26
C MET A 1 -15.58 10.92 -38.03
N ASN A 2 -15.06 9.73 -38.28
CA ASN A 2 -15.81 8.49 -38.14
C ASN A 2 -15.61 8.05 -36.69
N ASP A 3 -16.54 8.42 -35.80
CA ASP A 3 -16.52 7.96 -34.42
C ASP A 3 -17.00 6.52 -34.41
N ASP A 4 -16.04 5.60 -34.53
CA ASP A 4 -16.26 4.18 -34.43
C ASP A 4 -16.44 3.79 -32.95
N PHE A 5 -17.67 3.93 -32.46
CA PHE A 5 -18.07 3.53 -31.11
C PHE A 5 -18.03 2.00 -30.87
N SER A 6 -17.63 1.21 -31.87
CA SER A 6 -17.40 -0.24 -31.76
C SER A 6 -16.18 -0.57 -30.90
N ILE A 7 -15.24 0.38 -30.77
CA ILE A 7 -13.97 0.19 -30.04
C ILE A 7 -14.18 0.21 -28.51
N PHE A 8 -15.24 0.87 -28.01
CA PHE A 8 -15.50 0.91 -26.56
C PHE A 8 -15.84 -0.48 -26.00
N TRP A 9 -16.53 -1.32 -26.78
CA TRP A 9 -16.96 -2.65 -26.35
C TRP A 9 -15.93 -3.75 -26.68
N TYR A 10 -15.25 -3.66 -27.83
CA TYR A 10 -14.23 -4.65 -28.23
C TYR A 10 -12.99 -4.62 -27.32
N ASN A 11 -12.65 -3.46 -26.77
CA ASN A 11 -11.54 -3.32 -25.82
C ASN A 11 -11.79 -3.98 -24.47
N ASP A 12 -13.03 -4.20 -24.05
CA ASP A 12 -13.29 -4.85 -22.77
C ASP A 12 -13.03 -6.37 -22.88
N GLU A 13 -13.60 -7.06 -23.88
CA GLU A 13 -13.42 -8.52 -24.03
C GLU A 13 -11.96 -8.92 -24.32
N HIS A 14 -11.27 -8.21 -25.22
CA HIS A 14 -9.87 -8.55 -25.54
C HIS A 14 -8.93 -8.28 -24.36
N ALA A 15 -9.01 -7.10 -23.73
CA ALA A 15 -8.18 -6.78 -22.58
C ALA A 15 -8.53 -7.65 -21.36
N GLN A 16 -9.80 -8.01 -21.19
CA GLN A 16 -10.25 -8.94 -20.16
C GLN A 16 -9.65 -10.34 -20.38
N GLY A 17 -9.64 -10.84 -21.61
CA GLY A 17 -9.00 -12.12 -21.95
C GLY A 17 -7.51 -12.13 -21.61
N LEU A 18 -6.79 -11.09 -22.02
CA LEU A 18 -5.37 -10.91 -21.69
C LEU A 18 -5.13 -10.81 -20.18
N PHE A 19 -6.01 -10.10 -19.45
CA PHE A 19 -5.94 -10.00 -18.00
C PHE A 19 -6.06 -11.36 -17.32
N TYR A 20 -7.06 -12.17 -17.70
CA TYR A 20 -7.26 -13.49 -17.09
C TYR A 20 -6.17 -14.49 -17.48
N ASP A 21 -5.59 -14.40 -18.69
CA ASP A 21 -4.42 -15.18 -19.05
C ASP A 21 -3.21 -14.83 -18.17
N LEU A 22 -2.91 -13.53 -18.01
CA LEU A 22 -1.84 -13.06 -17.12
C LEU A 22 -2.07 -13.42 -15.65
N LEU A 23 -3.32 -13.36 -15.18
CA LEU A 23 -3.70 -13.77 -13.84
C LEU A 23 -3.42 -15.27 -13.63
N THR A 24 -3.90 -16.10 -14.55
CA THR A 24 -3.71 -17.56 -14.51
C THR A 24 -2.22 -17.93 -14.50
N ARG A 25 -1.41 -17.30 -15.36
CA ARG A 25 0.04 -17.51 -15.38
C ARG A 25 0.71 -17.07 -14.08
N SER A 26 0.30 -15.92 -13.54
CA SER A 26 0.81 -15.43 -12.25
C SER A 26 0.50 -16.41 -11.11
N GLU A 27 -0.71 -16.96 -11.07
CA GLU A 27 -1.12 -17.96 -10.06
C GLU A 27 -0.33 -19.27 -10.18
N GLN A 28 0.09 -19.63 -11.39
CA GLN A 28 0.93 -20.80 -11.67
C GLN A 28 2.44 -20.53 -11.47
N GLY A 29 2.85 -19.29 -11.22
CA GLY A 29 4.26 -18.89 -11.17
C GLY A 29 4.95 -18.94 -12.53
N ALA A 30 4.20 -18.92 -13.63
CA ALA A 30 4.73 -18.97 -14.99
C ALA A 30 5.15 -17.56 -15.46
N TYR A 31 6.33 -17.12 -15.00
CA TYR A 31 6.92 -15.82 -15.36
C TYR A 31 8.01 -15.98 -16.43
N ASP A 32 7.61 -16.47 -17.60
CA ASP A 32 8.47 -16.74 -18.75
C ASP A 32 8.35 -15.66 -19.85
N ASP A 33 8.96 -15.90 -21.02
CA ASP A 33 8.89 -14.98 -22.16
C ASP A 33 7.47 -14.85 -22.71
N ASP A 34 6.66 -15.91 -22.62
CA ASP A 34 5.24 -15.86 -23.00
C ASP A 34 4.47 -14.91 -22.09
N PHE A 35 4.75 -14.92 -20.78
CA PHE A 35 4.19 -13.95 -19.83
C PHE A 35 4.51 -12.51 -20.25
N LEU A 36 5.76 -12.22 -20.62
CA LEU A 36 6.16 -10.89 -21.08
C LEU A 36 5.46 -10.48 -22.38
N MET A 37 5.29 -11.43 -23.32
CA MET A 37 4.56 -11.18 -24.57
C MET A 37 3.10 -10.82 -24.29
N GLN A 38 2.43 -11.56 -23.39
CA GLN A 38 1.04 -11.28 -22.99
C GLN A 38 0.93 -9.96 -22.22
N LEU A 39 1.92 -9.63 -21.38
CA LEU A 39 1.95 -8.38 -20.66
C LEU A 39 2.13 -7.18 -21.59
N ALA A 40 2.96 -7.30 -22.63
CA ALA A 40 3.10 -6.28 -23.65
C ALA A 40 1.79 -6.08 -24.42
N ALA A 41 1.13 -7.16 -24.85
CA ALA A 41 -0.17 -7.10 -25.49
C ALA A 41 -1.23 -6.43 -24.61
N TYR A 42 -1.25 -6.76 -23.31
CA TYR A 42 -2.18 -6.15 -22.35
C TYR A 42 -1.95 -4.65 -22.15
N ARG A 43 -0.69 -4.21 -22.15
CA ARG A 43 -0.34 -2.77 -22.05
C ARG A 43 -0.84 -1.98 -23.25
N GLU A 44 -0.76 -2.55 -24.46
CA GLU A 44 -1.30 -1.92 -25.67
C GLU A 44 -2.84 -1.89 -25.67
N ALA A 45 -3.47 -2.98 -25.22
CA ALA A 45 -4.93 -3.08 -25.16
C ALA A 45 -5.56 -2.19 -24.06
N ALA A 46 -4.86 -1.98 -22.93
CA ALA A 46 -5.37 -1.23 -21.77
C ALA A 46 -4.30 -0.29 -21.15
N PRO A 47 -3.82 0.73 -21.88
CA PRO A 47 -2.68 1.56 -21.47
C PRO A 47 -2.93 2.39 -20.20
N ALA A 48 -4.20 2.72 -19.93
CA ALA A 48 -4.60 3.45 -18.73
C ALA A 48 -4.67 2.56 -17.47
N SER A 49 -4.66 1.23 -17.61
CA SER A 49 -4.79 0.32 -16.48
C SER A 49 -3.51 0.27 -15.64
N GLU A 50 -3.65 0.41 -14.32
CA GLU A 50 -2.58 0.15 -13.36
C GLU A 50 -2.18 -1.34 -13.28
N ARG A 51 -3.04 -2.24 -13.75
CA ARG A 51 -2.87 -3.70 -13.58
C ARG A 51 -1.67 -4.23 -14.34
N ALA A 52 -1.29 -3.59 -15.44
CA ALA A 52 -0.06 -3.94 -16.15
C ALA A 52 1.19 -3.74 -15.27
N ASP A 53 1.18 -2.75 -14.38
CA ASP A 53 2.29 -2.51 -13.45
C ASP A 53 2.29 -3.51 -12.30
N ILE A 54 1.12 -3.99 -11.88
CA ILE A 54 1.00 -5.10 -10.91
C ILE A 54 1.63 -6.37 -11.49
N PHE A 55 1.30 -6.74 -12.73
CA PHE A 55 1.88 -7.91 -13.39
C PHE A 55 3.38 -7.77 -13.66
N ALA A 56 3.84 -6.58 -14.06
CA ALA A 56 5.26 -6.30 -14.21
C ALA A 56 6.01 -6.46 -12.89
N ALA A 57 5.48 -5.91 -11.79
CA ALA A 57 6.08 -6.05 -10.47
C ALA A 57 6.13 -7.52 -10.00
N LYS A 58 5.08 -8.31 -10.27
CA LYS A 58 5.06 -9.75 -9.99
C LYS A 58 6.18 -10.50 -10.73
N TYR A 59 6.32 -10.25 -12.04
CA TYR A 59 7.39 -10.82 -12.85
C TYR A 59 8.78 -10.44 -12.31
N LEU A 60 9.00 -9.16 -12.04
CA LEU A 60 10.29 -8.65 -11.57
C LEU A 60 10.68 -9.23 -10.21
N LEU A 61 9.73 -9.33 -9.27
CA LEU A 61 9.98 -9.98 -7.97
C LEU A 61 10.33 -11.47 -8.13
N HIS A 62 9.64 -12.19 -9.01
CA HIS A 62 9.96 -13.60 -9.28
C HIS A 62 11.40 -13.79 -9.75
N HIS A 63 11.93 -12.84 -10.54
CA HIS A 63 13.30 -12.86 -11.04
C HIS A 63 14.31 -12.14 -10.14
N GLY A 64 13.92 -11.74 -8.92
CA GLY A 64 14.80 -11.13 -7.94
C GLY A 64 15.11 -9.65 -8.15
N ASP A 65 14.44 -8.99 -9.10
CA ASP A 65 14.59 -7.56 -9.37
C ASP A 65 13.64 -6.73 -8.50
N ALA A 66 13.97 -6.66 -7.21
CA ALA A 66 13.16 -5.94 -6.22
C ALA A 66 13.12 -4.42 -6.47
N GLU A 67 14.19 -3.84 -7.00
CA GLU A 67 14.27 -2.41 -7.31
C GLU A 67 13.25 -2.02 -8.37
N ASN A 68 13.27 -2.68 -9.54
CA ASN A 68 12.33 -2.34 -10.61
C ASN A 68 10.90 -2.79 -10.28
N ALA A 69 10.74 -3.86 -9.48
CA ALA A 69 9.42 -4.24 -8.97
C ALA A 69 8.80 -3.13 -8.11
N ALA A 70 9.57 -2.53 -7.21
CA ALA A 70 9.11 -1.43 -6.38
C ALA A 70 8.71 -0.22 -7.25
N VAL A 71 9.49 0.12 -8.28
CA VAL A 71 9.15 1.21 -9.22
C VAL A 71 7.80 0.95 -9.92
N CYS A 72 7.58 -0.25 -10.43
CA CYS A 72 6.32 -0.61 -11.07
C CYS A 72 5.15 -0.54 -10.06
N ALA A 73 5.31 -1.14 -8.88
CA ALA A 73 4.26 -1.16 -7.87
C ALA A 73 3.94 0.25 -7.32
N GLU A 74 4.93 1.13 -7.19
CA GLU A 74 4.71 2.53 -6.81
C GLU A 74 3.94 3.31 -7.88
N ARG A 75 4.24 3.10 -9.17
CA ARG A 75 3.46 3.67 -10.26
C ARG A 75 2.00 3.20 -10.23
N ALA A 76 1.78 1.92 -9.92
CA ALA A 76 0.44 1.38 -9.72
C ALA A 76 -0.25 2.03 -8.51
N ARG A 77 0.47 2.19 -7.39
CA ARG A 77 -0.04 2.81 -6.15
C ARG A 77 -0.47 4.25 -6.38
N ALA A 78 0.28 5.03 -7.15
CA ALA A 78 -0.08 6.40 -7.51
C ALA A 78 -1.43 6.49 -8.24
N ARG A 79 -1.83 5.46 -8.99
CA ARG A 79 -3.14 5.38 -9.66
C ARG A 79 -4.24 4.79 -8.76
N ARG A 80 -3.90 3.81 -7.93
CA ARG A 80 -4.82 3.09 -7.02
C ARG A 80 -4.19 2.91 -5.63
N PRO A 81 -4.28 3.92 -4.75
CA PRO A 81 -3.55 3.92 -3.48
C PRO A 81 -4.07 2.93 -2.45
N LEU A 82 -5.33 2.48 -2.57
CA LEU A 82 -6.01 1.59 -1.61
C LEU A 82 -6.15 0.13 -2.11
N ASN A 83 -5.22 -0.33 -2.95
CA ASN A 83 -5.28 -1.68 -3.52
C ASN A 83 -4.42 -2.68 -2.73
N ALA A 84 -5.05 -3.75 -2.23
CA ALA A 84 -4.40 -4.80 -1.45
C ALA A 84 -3.21 -5.48 -2.17
N GLU A 85 -3.35 -5.80 -3.46
CA GLU A 85 -2.30 -6.50 -4.21
C GLU A 85 -1.06 -5.61 -4.39
N ILE A 86 -1.27 -4.31 -4.56
CA ILE A 86 -0.19 -3.33 -4.64
C ILE A 86 0.56 -3.25 -3.31
N TRP A 87 -0.15 -3.21 -2.18
CA TRP A 87 0.49 -3.20 -0.86
C TRP A 87 1.26 -4.49 -0.57
N LYS A 88 0.75 -5.67 -0.97
CA LYS A 88 1.50 -6.93 -0.86
C LYS A 88 2.80 -6.91 -1.66
N LEU A 89 2.75 -6.40 -2.89
CA LEU A 89 3.92 -6.29 -3.76
C LEU A 89 4.95 -5.33 -3.19
N LEU A 90 4.53 -4.14 -2.74
CA LEU A 90 5.43 -3.16 -2.13
C LEU A 90 6.03 -3.68 -0.83
N ALA A 91 5.23 -4.34 0.03
CA ALA A 91 5.76 -4.96 1.25
C ALA A 91 6.86 -5.98 0.94
N SER A 92 6.66 -6.81 -0.08
CA SER A 92 7.63 -7.83 -0.52
C SER A 92 8.88 -7.21 -1.12
N ALA A 93 8.72 -6.23 -2.02
CA ALA A 93 9.82 -5.52 -2.67
C ALA A 93 10.65 -4.74 -1.65
N TYR A 94 10.01 -4.00 -0.74
CA TYR A 94 10.70 -3.22 0.30
C TYR A 94 11.45 -4.11 1.27
N LYS A 95 10.90 -5.26 1.65
CA LYS A 95 11.62 -6.24 2.48
C LYS A 95 12.86 -6.78 1.76
N ALA A 96 12.74 -7.14 0.48
CA ALA A 96 13.90 -7.58 -0.32
C ALA A 96 14.99 -6.51 -0.47
N LEU A 97 14.62 -5.23 -0.37
CA LEU A 97 15.54 -4.09 -0.38
C LEU A 97 16.08 -3.69 1.00
N GLY A 98 15.75 -4.41 2.08
CA GLY A 98 16.13 -4.06 3.45
C GLY A 98 15.43 -2.81 3.99
N ARG A 99 14.34 -2.36 3.35
CA ARG A 99 13.54 -1.20 3.75
C ARG A 99 12.42 -1.63 4.70
N GLU A 100 12.80 -2.20 5.85
CA GLU A 100 11.87 -2.82 6.80
C GLU A 100 10.75 -1.87 7.25
N SER A 101 11.06 -0.61 7.55
CA SER A 101 10.06 0.37 7.98
C SER A 101 9.03 0.67 6.87
N ASP A 102 9.45 0.77 5.61
CA ASP A 102 8.53 0.95 4.48
C ASP A 102 7.68 -0.30 4.23
N ALA A 103 8.26 -1.49 4.37
CA ALA A 103 7.54 -2.75 4.28
C ALA A 103 6.46 -2.87 5.38
N ALA A 104 6.81 -2.49 6.61
CA ALA A 104 5.90 -2.47 7.75
C ALA A 104 4.71 -1.53 7.55
N ALA A 105 4.93 -0.36 6.93
CA ALA A 105 3.84 0.55 6.57
C ALA A 105 2.86 -0.11 5.58
N MET A 106 3.36 -0.79 4.55
CA MET A 106 2.50 -1.48 3.56
C MET A 106 1.72 -2.64 4.19
N GLN A 107 2.37 -3.41 5.07
CA GLN A 107 1.70 -4.45 5.85
C GLN A 107 0.63 -3.86 6.79
N GLY A 108 0.89 -2.69 7.38
CA GLY A 108 -0.06 -1.98 8.24
C GLY A 108 -1.32 -1.54 7.52
N HIS A 109 -1.20 -0.98 6.32
CA HIS A 109 -2.38 -0.65 5.51
C HIS A 109 -3.21 -1.89 5.17
N LEU A 110 -2.54 -2.99 4.81
CA LEU A 110 -3.18 -4.24 4.46
C LEU A 110 -3.93 -4.84 5.67
N TYR A 111 -3.27 -4.94 6.82
CA TYR A 111 -3.87 -5.47 8.04
C TYR A 111 -4.93 -4.53 8.62
N GLY A 112 -4.69 -3.22 8.64
CA GLY A 112 -5.64 -2.23 9.14
C GLY A 112 -6.93 -2.18 8.34
N LEU A 113 -6.87 -2.29 7.01
CA LEU A 113 -8.05 -2.23 6.16
C LEU A 113 -8.76 -3.58 5.99
N TYR A 114 -8.01 -4.69 5.90
CA TYR A 114 -8.56 -6.01 5.56
C TYR A 114 -8.51 -7.03 6.70
N GLY A 115 -7.83 -6.72 7.81
CA GLY A 115 -7.66 -7.64 8.95
C GLY A 115 -6.72 -8.82 8.68
N ALA A 116 -6.11 -8.90 7.49
CA ALA A 116 -5.23 -9.99 7.09
C ALA A 116 -4.32 -9.58 5.91
N PRO A 117 -3.14 -10.23 5.74
CA PRO A 117 -2.51 -11.17 6.66
C PRO A 117 -1.93 -10.45 7.89
N LEU A 118 -1.58 -11.22 8.94
CA LEU A 118 -0.85 -10.67 10.08
C LEU A 118 0.51 -10.13 9.60
N PRO A 119 0.92 -8.91 10.03
CA PRO A 119 2.22 -8.36 9.67
C PRO A 119 3.39 -9.27 10.10
N SER A 120 4.43 -9.33 9.29
CA SER A 120 5.65 -10.10 9.53
C SER A 120 6.85 -9.16 9.46
N LEU A 121 7.32 -8.77 10.64
CA LEU A 121 8.47 -7.90 10.86
C LEU A 121 9.73 -8.73 11.13
N ASP A 122 10.88 -8.19 10.74
CA ASP A 122 12.18 -8.70 11.18
C ASP A 122 12.46 -8.24 12.63
N MET A 123 12.40 -9.19 13.56
CA MET A 123 12.59 -8.93 15.01
C MET A 123 14.04 -8.62 15.37
N GLU A 124 15.00 -8.97 14.51
CA GLU A 124 16.42 -8.69 14.72
C GLU A 124 16.86 -7.39 14.04
N SER A 125 15.96 -6.74 13.28
CA SER A 125 16.27 -5.53 12.55
C SER A 125 16.63 -4.37 13.50
N PRO A 126 17.71 -3.63 13.24
CA PRO A 126 18.04 -2.43 14.00
C PRO A 126 16.98 -1.33 13.84
N SER A 127 16.11 -1.42 12.83
CA SER A 127 15.00 -0.49 12.60
C SER A 127 13.65 -1.02 13.10
N LEU A 128 13.63 -2.07 13.95
CA LEU A 128 12.39 -2.68 14.44
C LEU A 128 11.45 -1.66 15.10
N THR A 129 11.98 -0.77 15.94
CA THR A 129 11.16 0.27 16.59
C THR A 129 10.46 1.16 15.56
N GLU A 130 11.19 1.63 14.54
CA GLU A 130 10.59 2.44 13.48
C GLU A 130 9.57 1.63 12.67
N ALA A 131 9.86 0.36 12.37
CA ALA A 131 8.90 -0.53 11.70
C ALA A 131 7.60 -0.71 12.52
N LEU A 132 7.69 -0.88 13.84
CA LEU A 132 6.53 -0.95 14.72
C LEU A 132 5.73 0.37 14.72
N ASP A 133 6.42 1.51 14.77
CA ASP A 133 5.76 2.81 14.75
C ASP A 133 5.06 3.07 13.40
N ARG A 134 5.72 2.76 12.28
CA ARG A 134 5.13 2.86 10.94
C ARG A 134 3.97 1.91 10.73
N LEU A 135 4.08 0.68 11.24
CA LEU A 135 2.99 -0.29 11.25
C LEU A 135 1.79 0.26 12.03
N SER A 136 2.03 0.76 13.24
CA SER A 136 1.02 1.36 14.12
C SER A 136 0.27 2.50 13.43
N LEU A 137 1.01 3.40 12.80
CA LEU A 137 0.44 4.53 12.08
C LEU A 137 -0.39 4.05 10.87
N ALA A 138 0.15 3.11 10.09
CA ALA A 138 -0.48 2.63 8.86
C ALA A 138 -1.74 1.79 9.08
N MET A 139 -1.84 1.10 10.21
CA MET A 139 -3.06 0.38 10.62
C MET A 139 -4.19 1.32 11.06
N GLY A 140 -3.87 2.57 11.42
CA GLY A 140 -4.86 3.53 11.87
C GLY A 140 -5.89 3.88 10.79
N THR A 141 -7.16 3.98 11.16
CA THR A 141 -8.21 4.49 10.28
C THR A 141 -8.04 6.00 10.08
N CYS A 142 -7.96 6.46 8.83
CA CYS A 142 -7.74 7.86 8.40
C CYS A 142 -8.64 8.94 9.03
N LEU A 143 -9.71 8.56 9.73
CA LEU A 143 -10.66 9.51 10.30
C LEU A 143 -10.24 10.10 11.66
N ASN A 144 -9.21 9.54 12.32
CA ASN A 144 -8.79 9.99 13.66
C ASN A 144 -7.26 10.03 13.82
N LEU A 145 -6.57 11.00 13.20
CA LEU A 145 -5.34 11.51 13.81
C LEU A 145 -5.78 12.42 14.97
N PRO A 146 -5.46 12.19 16.26
CA PRO A 146 -4.29 11.46 16.78
C PRO A 146 -4.51 10.14 17.58
N PRO A 147 -5.68 9.49 17.73
CA PRO A 147 -5.70 8.17 18.37
C PRO A 147 -5.34 7.07 17.37
N ALA A 148 -4.07 6.64 17.37
CA ALA A 148 -3.82 5.25 17.03
C ALA A 148 -4.63 4.42 18.06
N THR A 149 -5.60 3.65 17.61
CA THR A 149 -6.38 2.79 18.51
C THR A 149 -5.60 1.52 18.89
N SER A 150 -4.46 1.30 18.25
CA SER A 150 -3.71 0.04 18.28
C SER A 150 -2.23 0.27 17.91
N ARG A 151 -1.36 0.50 18.91
CA ARG A 151 0.10 0.56 18.73
C ARG A 151 0.69 -0.84 18.79
N ALA A 152 1.46 -1.17 17.77
CA ALA A 152 2.21 -2.40 17.66
C ALA A 152 3.41 -2.39 18.62
N TYR A 153 3.63 -3.50 19.31
CA TYR A 153 4.80 -3.74 20.13
C TYR A 153 5.20 -5.22 20.08
N VAL A 154 6.41 -5.53 20.53
CA VAL A 154 6.89 -6.90 20.62
C VAL A 154 7.06 -7.29 22.08
N GLU A 155 6.52 -8.43 22.46
CA GLU A 155 6.71 -9.04 23.78
C GLU A 155 6.97 -10.53 23.58
N ASN A 156 8.03 -11.05 24.19
CA ASN A 156 8.46 -12.45 24.05
C ASN A 156 8.62 -12.94 22.59
N GLY A 157 8.95 -12.04 21.66
CA GLY A 157 9.10 -12.35 20.24
C GLY A 157 7.79 -12.36 19.45
N GLU A 158 6.66 -12.05 20.09
CA GLU A 158 5.36 -11.97 19.44
C GLU A 158 4.95 -10.53 19.16
N LEU A 159 4.38 -10.29 17.98
CA LEU A 159 3.79 -9.01 17.62
C LEU A 159 2.42 -8.88 18.29
N LEU A 160 2.29 -7.89 19.17
CA LEU A 160 1.09 -7.58 19.93
C LEU A 160 0.64 -6.14 19.69
N PHE A 161 -0.58 -5.85 20.12
CA PHE A 161 -1.21 -4.54 19.95
C PHE A 161 -1.82 -4.04 21.25
N ARG A 162 -1.64 -2.76 21.55
CA ARG A 162 -2.23 -2.11 22.73
C ARG A 162 -2.82 -0.74 22.38
N PRO A 163 -3.84 -0.26 23.11
CA PRO A 163 -4.30 1.13 22.97
C PRO A 163 -3.18 2.11 23.38
N ASP A 164 -2.75 2.98 22.48
CA ASP A 164 -1.70 3.99 22.70
C ASP A 164 -1.70 5.02 21.56
N ILE A 165 -1.32 6.27 21.81
CA ILE A 165 -1.45 7.40 20.86
C ILE A 165 -0.10 8.11 20.63
N PHE A 166 0.12 8.66 19.43
CA PHE A 166 1.33 9.42 19.10
C PHE A 166 1.23 10.88 19.60
N VAL A 167 1.40 11.10 20.91
CA VAL A 167 1.35 12.43 21.53
C VAL A 167 2.70 12.79 22.15
N GLY A 168 3.19 13.99 21.83
CA GLY A 168 4.50 14.43 22.31
C GLY A 168 5.66 13.68 21.65
N GLU A 169 5.41 13.04 20.50
CA GLU A 169 6.39 12.36 19.66
C GLU A 169 6.18 12.73 18.18
N ALA A 170 7.23 12.57 17.38
CA ALA A 170 7.18 12.79 15.94
C ALA A 170 6.39 11.66 15.26
N LEU A 171 5.60 11.99 14.24
CA LEU A 171 4.91 11.00 13.45
C LEU A 171 5.92 10.16 12.65
N PRO A 172 5.80 8.82 12.67
CA PRO A 172 6.70 7.92 11.97
C PRO A 172 6.38 7.89 10.46
N LEU A 173 6.64 9.02 9.79
CA LEU A 173 6.40 9.22 8.36
C LEU A 173 7.73 9.35 7.61
N THR A 174 7.77 8.88 6.36
CA THR A 174 8.84 9.23 5.43
C THR A 174 8.70 10.71 5.09
N MET A 175 9.59 11.54 5.65
CA MET A 175 9.59 12.97 5.40
C MET A 175 10.22 13.30 4.04
N PRO A 176 9.74 14.32 3.32
CA PRO A 176 10.47 14.87 2.18
C PRO A 176 11.86 15.34 2.62
N GLU A 177 12.84 15.19 1.75
CA GLU A 177 14.22 15.60 2.04
C GLU A 177 14.28 17.08 2.46
N GLY A 178 14.96 17.35 3.57
CA GLY A 178 15.07 18.70 4.15
C GLY A 178 13.86 19.18 4.95
N SER A 179 12.80 18.37 5.12
CA SER A 179 11.64 18.72 5.94
C SER A 179 11.85 18.33 7.41
N ALA A 180 11.36 19.17 8.33
CA ALA A 180 11.25 18.80 9.74
C ALA A 180 10.15 17.75 9.94
N SER A 181 10.34 16.84 10.91
CA SER A 181 9.33 15.83 11.23
C SER A 181 7.99 16.46 11.61
N PHE A 182 6.89 15.82 11.20
CA PHE A 182 5.55 16.21 11.64
C PHE A 182 5.27 15.71 13.04
N TRP A 183 4.43 16.44 13.78
CA TRP A 183 4.03 16.15 15.14
C TRP A 183 2.51 16.16 15.23
N GLY A 184 1.96 15.29 16.08
CA GLY A 184 0.54 15.37 16.45
C GLY A 184 0.27 16.70 17.16
N GLY A 185 -0.62 17.51 16.59
CA GLY A 185 -1.09 18.76 17.19
C GLY A 185 -2.51 18.62 17.70
N ILE A 186 -2.83 19.26 18.82
CA ILE A 186 -4.21 19.43 19.27
C ILE A 186 -4.65 20.81 18.81
N TYR A 187 -5.67 20.86 17.94
CA TYR A 187 -6.38 22.10 17.68
C TYR A 187 -7.47 22.25 18.73
N ALA A 188 -7.22 23.10 19.74
CA ALA A 188 -8.25 23.54 20.64
C ALA A 188 -8.90 24.78 20.04
N GLU A 189 -10.11 24.64 19.49
CA GLU A 189 -10.93 25.79 19.14
C GLU A 189 -11.34 26.49 20.45
N ASN A 190 -11.00 27.78 20.58
CA ASN A 190 -11.36 28.58 21.74
C ASN A 190 -12.79 29.14 21.59
N ALA A 191 -13.72 28.29 21.17
CA ALA A 191 -15.13 28.60 20.98
C ALA A 191 -15.98 27.95 22.08
N CYS A 192 -17.15 28.53 22.36
CA CYS A 192 -18.04 27.95 23.36
C CYS A 192 -18.62 26.64 22.79
N LEU A 193 -18.79 25.61 23.62
CA LEU A 193 -19.33 24.31 23.17
C LEU A 193 -20.71 24.45 22.47
N SER A 194 -21.46 25.51 22.81
CA SER A 194 -22.74 25.88 22.19
C SER A 194 -22.62 26.27 20.72
N ASP A 195 -21.47 26.79 20.29
CA ASP A 195 -21.27 27.34 18.94
C ASP A 195 -21.20 26.21 17.90
N GLN A 196 -20.85 25.00 18.34
CA GLN A 196 -20.83 23.74 17.56
C GLN A 196 -22.09 22.89 17.80
N SER A 197 -23.13 23.43 18.43
CA SER A 197 -24.37 22.66 18.74
C SER A 197 -25.07 22.11 17.49
N TYR A 198 -24.81 22.68 16.32
CA TYR A 198 -25.29 22.17 15.03
C TYR A 198 -24.71 20.80 14.66
N VAL A 199 -23.59 20.40 15.27
CA VAL A 199 -22.97 19.06 15.08
C VAL A 199 -23.69 18.00 15.92
N LEU A 200 -24.45 18.42 16.95
CA LEU A 200 -25.20 17.55 17.87
C LEU A 200 -26.69 17.46 17.55
N THR A 201 -27.17 18.20 16.55
CA THR A 201 -28.54 18.09 16.04
C THR A 201 -28.55 17.21 14.80
N ASP A 202 -29.20 16.05 14.92
CA ASP A 202 -29.49 15.07 13.86
C ASP A 202 -30.12 15.69 12.60
#